data_AF-I3THA6-F1
#
_entry.id   AF-I3THA6-F1
#
_cell.length_a   1.000
_cell.length_b   1.000
_cell.length_c   1.000
_cell.angle_alpha   90.00
_cell.angle_beta   90.00
_cell.angle_gamma   90.00
#
_symmetry.space_group_name_H-M   'P 1'
#
loop_
_entity.id
_entity.type
_entity.pdbx_description
1 polymer ?
#
loop_
_entity_poly.entity_id
_entity_poly.type
_entity_poly.pdbx_seq_one_letter_code
_entity_poly.pdbx_strand_id
1 'polypeptide(L)'
;MVGAEFGDEGVGAFDAWRAAFTRDVIEVPGALELYVQLRIFLHQLADPDFPAEELGRLRLLEAAGPGAVTHDRHMAWDFGRALMLIRWGHMAGWIDADDAWMRMLPIAREIQSAYGSWTDMAAAYLEGRALWSGGADADQPVFEKAAAGLNADADGPWNRLPWDLPLEKDW
;
A
#
# COMPACT_ATOMS: atom_id res chain seq x y z
N MET A 1 20.67 30.53 -6.82
CA MET A 1 20.91 29.16 -7.30
C MET A 1 22.05 28.61 -6.45
N VAL A 2 21.73 27.86 -5.39
CA VAL A 2 22.73 27.22 -4.54
C VAL A 2 22.60 25.74 -4.84
N GLY A 3 23.58 25.18 -5.55
CA GLY A 3 23.67 23.75 -5.79
C GLY A 3 24.16 23.08 -4.50
N ALA A 4 23.39 22.14 -3.98
CA ALA A 4 23.86 21.22 -2.96
C ALA A 4 24.26 19.93 -3.68
N GLU A 5 25.56 19.70 -3.83
CA GLU A 5 26.10 18.39 -4.16
C GLU A 5 26.06 17.54 -2.88
N PHE A 6 25.27 16.47 -2.89
CA PHE A 6 25.33 15.46 -1.83
C PHE A 6 26.58 14.62 -2.04
N GLY A 7 27.62 14.84 -1.23
CA GLY A 7 28.84 14.04 -1.23
C GLY A 7 28.66 12.70 -0.50
N ASP A 8 29.61 11.78 -0.70
CA ASP A 8 29.72 10.42 -0.11
C ASP A 8 29.70 10.37 1.45
N GLU A 9 29.56 11.51 2.12
CA GLU A 9 29.45 11.65 3.57
C GLU A 9 28.23 10.92 4.16
N GLY A 10 27.16 10.74 3.37
CA GLY A 10 25.94 10.04 3.80
C GLY A 10 26.15 8.55 4.07
N VAL A 11 27.00 7.88 3.29
CA VAL A 11 27.25 6.43 3.42
C VAL A 11 28.16 6.15 4.63
N GLY A 12 29.18 6.99 4.84
CA GLY A 12 30.04 6.91 6.02
C GLY A 12 29.30 7.18 7.34
N ALA A 13 28.37 8.13 7.34
CA ALA A 13 27.49 8.40 8.48
C ALA A 13 26.55 7.23 8.79
N PHE A 14 26.04 6.55 7.76
CA PHE A 14 25.15 5.39 7.91
C PHE A 14 25.88 4.16 8.48
N ASP A 15 27.09 3.87 8.04
CA ASP A 15 27.88 2.74 8.58
C ASP A 15 28.34 2.98 10.03
N ALA A 16 28.72 4.22 10.36
CA ALA A 16 29.04 4.61 11.74
C ALA A 16 27.79 4.51 12.66
N TRP A 17 26.62 4.89 12.14
CA TRP A 17 25.34 4.80 12.83
C TRP A 17 24.92 3.33 13.09
N ARG A 18 25.07 2.45 12.09
CA ARG A 18 24.79 1.00 12.19
C ARG A 18 25.68 0.32 13.23
N ALA A 19 26.96 0.70 13.32
CA ALA A 19 27.91 0.13 14.29
C ALA A 19 27.61 0.54 15.74
N ALA A 20 27.06 1.75 15.96
CA ALA A 20 26.77 2.28 17.29
C ALA A 20 25.57 1.62 17.99
N PHE A 21 24.66 0.97 17.26
CA PHE A 21 23.37 0.50 17.79
C PHE A 21 23.31 -0.99 18.20
N THR A 22 24.45 -1.66 18.37
CA THR A 22 24.45 -3.10 18.72
C THR A 22 24.48 -3.44 20.21
N ARG A 23 24.60 -2.50 21.16
CA ARG A 23 24.43 -2.82 22.59
C ARG A 23 23.81 -1.68 23.39
N ASP A 24 22.82 -2.08 24.18
CA ASP A 24 22.11 -1.39 25.26
C ASP A 24 20.92 -0.50 24.86
N VAL A 25 19.73 -0.99 25.25
CA VAL A 25 18.41 -0.37 25.08
C VAL A 25 18.28 0.77 26.09
N ILE A 26 18.06 2.00 25.61
CA ILE A 26 17.67 3.14 26.45
C ILE A 26 16.14 3.16 26.50
N GLU A 27 15.56 2.96 27.69
CA GLU A 27 14.12 3.09 27.89
C GLU A 27 13.71 4.55 28.10
N VAL A 28 12.82 5.04 27.22
CA VAL A 28 12.16 6.35 27.36
C VAL A 28 10.64 6.09 27.49
N PRO A 29 9.96 6.53 28.56
CA PRO A 29 8.54 6.29 28.74
C PRO A 29 7.68 6.96 27.66
N GLY A 30 6.78 6.21 27.02
CA GLY A 30 5.99 6.65 25.85
C GLY A 30 6.72 6.47 24.50
N ALA A 31 7.99 6.07 24.53
CA ALA A 31 8.78 5.91 23.31
C ALA A 31 8.50 4.63 22.55
N LEU A 32 7.65 3.69 23.00
CA LEU A 32 7.43 2.45 22.25
C LEU A 32 6.87 2.73 20.84
N GLU A 33 5.93 3.66 20.71
CA GLU A 33 5.36 4.02 19.41
C GLU A 33 6.35 4.81 18.54
N LEU A 34 7.01 5.82 19.11
CA LEU A 34 8.02 6.60 18.41
C LEU A 34 9.25 5.77 18.03
N TYR A 35 9.64 4.82 18.89
CA TYR A 35 10.74 3.88 18.68
C TYR A 35 10.39 2.84 17.63
N VAL A 36 9.15 2.32 17.62
CA VAL A 36 8.68 1.43 16.56
C VAL A 36 8.59 2.17 15.24
N GLN A 37 8.03 3.38 15.20
CA GLN A 37 7.98 4.23 14.01
C GLN A 37 9.39 4.60 13.51
N LEU A 38 10.28 5.02 14.41
CA LEU A 38 11.67 5.32 14.08
C LEU A 38 12.40 4.07 13.60
N ARG A 39 12.19 2.90 14.24
CA ARG A 39 12.78 1.63 13.82
C ARG A 39 12.25 1.18 12.45
N ILE A 40 10.96 1.36 12.18
CA ILE A 40 10.36 1.07 10.86
C ILE A 40 10.97 2.01 9.82
N PHE A 41 11.00 3.31 10.11
CA PHE A 41 11.58 4.32 9.23
C PHE A 41 13.08 4.09 8.95
N LEU A 42 13.84 3.71 9.98
CA LEU A 42 15.26 3.37 9.84
C LEU A 42 15.48 2.05 9.10
N HIS A 43 14.61 1.06 9.28
CA HIS A 43 14.64 -0.17 8.47
C HIS A 43 14.28 0.11 7.02
N GLN A 44 13.34 1.02 6.76
CA GLN A 44 13.01 1.50 5.43
C GLN A 44 14.19 2.26 4.82
N LEU A 45 14.83 3.17 5.56
CA LEU A 45 16.06 3.85 5.11
C LEU A 45 17.25 2.90 4.90
N ALA A 46 17.25 1.74 5.55
CA ALA A 46 18.26 0.70 5.38
C ALA A 46 18.00 -0.18 4.15
N ASP A 47 16.80 -0.11 3.57
CA ASP A 47 16.55 -0.62 2.22
C ASP A 47 17.20 0.35 1.22
N PRO A 48 18.24 -0.07 0.49
CA PRO A 48 18.99 0.82 -0.40
C PRO A 48 18.12 1.40 -1.53
N ASP A 49 17.01 0.77 -1.88
CA ASP A 49 16.11 1.23 -2.95
C ASP A 49 15.00 2.16 -2.42
N PHE A 50 14.67 2.10 -1.13
CA PHE A 50 13.60 2.88 -0.53
C PHE A 50 13.72 4.40 -0.70
N PRO A 51 14.89 5.05 -0.54
CA PRO A 51 15.01 6.50 -0.77
C PRO A 51 14.67 6.90 -2.22
N ALA A 52 15.03 6.06 -3.19
CA ALA A 52 14.75 6.33 -4.60
C ALA A 52 13.25 6.16 -4.90
N GLU A 53 12.62 5.11 -4.36
CA GLU A 53 11.18 4.92 -4.45
C GLU A 53 10.42 6.07 -3.79
N GLU A 54 10.80 6.46 -2.57
CA GLU A 54 10.13 7.51 -1.81
C GLU A 54 10.27 8.88 -2.48
N LEU A 55 11.44 9.20 -3.03
CA LEU A 55 11.60 10.38 -3.87
C LEU A 55 10.69 10.34 -5.11
N GLY A 56 10.51 9.16 -5.70
CA GLY A 56 9.54 8.93 -6.77
C GLY A 56 8.11 9.24 -6.33
N ARG A 57 7.68 8.72 -5.18
CA ARG A 57 6.35 8.99 -4.59
C ARG A 57 6.15 10.49 -4.35
N LEU A 58 7.11 11.15 -3.71
CA LEU A 58 7.04 12.58 -3.41
C LEU A 58 6.95 13.43 -4.69
N ARG A 59 7.67 13.08 -5.75
CA ARG A 59 7.57 13.78 -7.05
C ARG A 59 6.21 13.58 -7.71
N LEU A 60 5.63 12.38 -7.62
CA LEU A 60 4.27 12.13 -8.11
C LEU A 60 3.25 12.97 -7.35
N LEU A 61 3.38 13.05 -6.02
CA LEU A 61 2.51 13.87 -5.16
C LEU A 61 2.65 15.37 -5.48
N GLU A 62 3.87 15.85 -5.65
CA GLU A 62 4.14 17.25 -6.02
C GLU A 62 3.54 17.60 -7.38
N ALA A 63 3.75 16.74 -8.38
CA ALA A 63 3.22 16.93 -9.73
C ALA A 63 1.69 16.88 -9.80
N ALA A 64 1.06 16.01 -8.99
CA ALA A 64 -0.39 15.88 -8.92
C ALA A 64 -1.05 17.09 -8.22
N GLY A 65 -0.33 17.73 -7.30
CA GLY A 65 -0.77 18.92 -6.60
C GLY A 65 -1.59 18.63 -5.34
N PRO A 66 -1.90 19.68 -4.53
CA PRO A 66 -2.59 19.51 -3.26
C PRO A 66 -3.98 18.87 -3.42
N GLY A 67 -4.26 17.84 -2.62
CA GLY A 67 -5.55 17.14 -2.63
C GLY A 67 -5.74 16.14 -3.76
N ALA A 68 -4.74 15.95 -4.63
CA ALA A 68 -4.82 14.94 -5.69
C ALA A 68 -4.78 13.50 -5.15
N VAL A 69 -4.08 13.29 -4.03
CA VAL A 69 -4.13 12.04 -3.27
C VAL A 69 -5.02 12.23 -2.05
N THR A 70 -6.12 11.49 -2.04
CA THR A 70 -7.01 11.38 -0.89
C THR A 70 -6.99 9.96 -0.36
N HIS A 71 -7.16 9.83 0.96
CA HIS A 71 -7.33 8.55 1.64
C HIS A 71 -8.42 7.73 0.93
N ASP A 72 -9.62 8.28 0.79
CA ASP A 72 -10.78 7.54 0.30
C ASP A 72 -10.58 7.00 -1.13
N ARG A 73 -9.90 7.75 -2.01
CA ARG A 73 -9.61 7.29 -3.37
C ARG A 73 -8.48 6.27 -3.42
N HIS A 74 -7.36 6.49 -2.73
CA HIS A 74 -6.13 5.73 -2.99
C HIS A 74 -5.99 4.45 -2.14
N MET A 75 -6.98 4.13 -1.30
CA MET A 75 -6.97 2.94 -0.44
C MET A 75 -7.32 1.63 -1.14
N ALA A 76 -7.83 1.64 -2.38
CA ALA A 76 -8.21 0.42 -3.11
C ALA A 76 -7.05 -0.59 -3.22
N TRP A 77 -5.83 -0.10 -3.48
CA TRP A 77 -4.62 -0.92 -3.50
C TRP A 77 -4.37 -1.62 -2.15
N ASP A 78 -4.50 -0.87 -1.06
CA ASP A 78 -4.26 -1.37 0.29
C ASP A 78 -5.34 -2.35 0.74
N PHE A 79 -6.60 -2.07 0.43
CA PHE A 79 -7.69 -3.01 0.68
C PHE A 79 -7.49 -4.32 -0.07
N GLY A 80 -7.05 -4.28 -1.34
CA GLY A 80 -6.72 -5.48 -2.10
C GLY A 80 -5.65 -6.34 -1.42
N ARG A 81 -4.59 -5.71 -0.89
CA ARG A 81 -3.54 -6.42 -0.14
C ARG A 81 -4.05 -6.97 1.20
N ALA A 82 -4.90 -6.24 1.90
CA ALA A 82 -5.52 -6.71 3.14
C ALA A 82 -6.37 -7.96 2.90
N LEU A 83 -7.24 -7.95 1.88
CA LEU A 83 -8.06 -9.10 1.49
C LEU A 83 -7.19 -10.30 1.07
N MET A 84 -6.10 -10.05 0.33
CA MET A 84 -5.13 -11.09 -0.03
C MET A 84 -4.47 -11.73 1.20
N LEU A 85 -4.03 -10.93 2.18
CA LEU A 85 -3.40 -11.44 3.41
C LEU A 85 -4.38 -12.26 4.25
N ILE A 86 -5.64 -11.83 4.39
CA ILE A 86 -6.67 -12.59 5.10
C ILE A 86 -6.90 -13.93 4.40
N ARG A 87 -7.03 -13.93 3.07
CA ARG A 87 -7.18 -15.17 2.27
C ARG A 87 -5.99 -16.12 2.47
N TRP A 88 -4.77 -15.60 2.46
CA TRP A 88 -3.56 -16.40 2.70
C TRP A 88 -3.50 -16.94 4.13
N GLY A 89 -3.89 -16.15 5.13
CA GLY A 89 -4.02 -16.61 6.50
C GLY A 89 -4.96 -17.81 6.62
N HIS A 90 -6.09 -17.77 5.90
CA HIS A 90 -7.00 -18.91 5.83
C HIS A 90 -6.39 -20.12 5.11
N MET A 91 -5.78 -19.91 3.94
CA MET A 91 -5.12 -20.98 3.17
C MET A 91 -3.98 -21.66 3.94
N ALA A 92 -3.30 -20.92 4.82
CA ALA A 92 -2.25 -21.43 5.70
C ALA A 92 -2.80 -22.12 6.97
N GLY A 93 -4.11 -22.08 7.20
CA GLY A 93 -4.77 -22.66 8.38
C GLY A 93 -4.58 -21.83 9.67
N TRP A 94 -4.21 -20.55 9.56
CA TRP A 94 -4.05 -19.67 10.73
C TRP A 94 -5.37 -19.09 11.23
N ILE A 95 -6.35 -18.95 10.34
CA ILE A 95 -7.73 -18.56 10.64
C ILE A 95 -8.68 -19.48 9.88
N ASP A 96 -9.85 -19.74 10.46
CA ASP A 96 -10.89 -20.49 9.75
C ASP A 96 -11.62 -19.62 8.71
N ALA A 97 -12.54 -20.24 7.96
CA ALA A 97 -13.26 -19.56 6.90
C ALA A 97 -14.19 -18.47 7.45
N ASP A 98 -14.86 -18.74 8.57
CA ASP A 98 -15.80 -17.81 9.19
C ASP A 98 -15.09 -16.55 9.66
N ASP A 99 -13.94 -16.69 10.32
CA ASP A 99 -13.06 -15.60 10.74
C ASP A 99 -12.54 -14.80 9.55
N ALA A 100 -12.18 -15.47 8.45
CA ALA A 100 -11.73 -14.80 7.23
C ALA A 100 -12.85 -13.92 6.65
N TRP A 101 -14.05 -14.48 6.46
CA TRP A 101 -15.21 -13.74 5.93
C TRP A 101 -15.64 -12.60 6.85
N MET A 102 -15.64 -12.81 8.17
CA MET A 102 -15.96 -11.76 9.15
C MET A 102 -14.99 -10.57 9.07
N ARG A 103 -13.72 -10.82 8.72
CA ARG A 103 -12.71 -9.76 8.53
C ARG A 103 -12.80 -9.10 7.15
N MET A 104 -13.15 -9.86 6.11
CA MET A 104 -13.28 -9.33 4.75
C MET A 104 -14.54 -8.48 4.54
N LEU A 105 -15.67 -8.85 5.17
CA LEU A 105 -16.95 -8.15 5.00
C LEU A 105 -16.91 -6.63 5.29
N PRO A 106 -16.35 -6.14 6.41
CA PRO A 106 -16.24 -4.70 6.65
C PRO A 106 -15.36 -4.00 5.61
N ILE A 107 -14.29 -4.65 5.13
CA ILE A 107 -13.43 -4.10 4.07
C ILE A 107 -14.22 -4.00 2.76
N ALA A 108 -14.97 -5.03 2.39
CA ALA A 108 -15.80 -5.02 1.18
C ALA A 108 -16.86 -3.90 1.22
N ARG A 109 -17.47 -3.65 2.38
CA ARG A 109 -18.42 -2.54 2.58
C ARG A 109 -17.76 -1.18 2.44
N GLU A 110 -16.57 -1.01 3.01
CA GLU A 110 -15.79 0.23 2.86
C GLU A 110 -15.49 0.50 1.38
N ILE A 111 -14.96 -0.51 0.66
CA ILE A 111 -14.72 -0.43 -0.79
C ILE A 111 -16.00 -0.03 -1.54
N GLN A 112 -17.12 -0.71 -1.29
CA GLN A 112 -18.39 -0.43 -1.97
C GLN A 112 -18.89 1.00 -1.72
N SER A 113 -18.64 1.55 -0.52
CA SER A 113 -19.02 2.93 -0.19
C SER A 113 -18.07 4.00 -0.74
N ALA A 114 -16.78 3.67 -0.90
CA ALA A 114 -15.75 4.61 -1.34
C ALA A 114 -15.71 4.81 -2.86
N TYR A 115 -16.17 3.83 -3.64
CA TYR A 115 -16.13 3.85 -5.10
C TYR A 115 -17.51 3.72 -5.74
N GLY A 116 -17.69 4.28 -6.93
CA GLY A 116 -18.99 4.31 -7.61
C GLY A 116 -19.30 3.10 -8.49
N SER A 117 -18.31 2.28 -8.83
CA SER A 117 -18.45 1.10 -9.69
C SER A 117 -17.21 0.21 -9.66
N TRP A 118 -17.30 -1.00 -10.23
CA TRP A 118 -16.16 -1.87 -10.48
C TRP A 118 -15.03 -1.16 -11.23
N THR A 119 -15.37 -0.41 -12.29
CA THR A 119 -14.39 0.34 -13.10
C THR A 119 -13.73 1.47 -12.31
N ASP A 120 -14.48 2.19 -11.48
CA ASP A 120 -13.95 3.27 -10.64
C ASP A 120 -13.00 2.72 -9.56
N MET A 121 -13.39 1.64 -8.89
CA MET A 121 -12.52 0.93 -7.95
C MET A 121 -11.24 0.42 -8.63
N ALA A 122 -11.34 -0.11 -9.85
CA ALA A 122 -10.19 -0.58 -10.61
C ALA A 122 -9.22 0.55 -10.97
N ALA A 123 -9.74 1.70 -11.41
CA ALA A 123 -8.92 2.88 -11.67
C ALA A 123 -8.21 3.35 -10.40
N ALA A 124 -8.94 3.44 -9.29
CA ALA A 124 -8.40 3.82 -7.99
C ALA A 124 -7.33 2.83 -7.48
N TYR A 125 -7.50 1.53 -7.72
CA TYR A 125 -6.50 0.50 -7.42
C TYR A 125 -5.20 0.73 -8.20
N LEU A 126 -5.30 1.02 -9.50
CA LEU A 126 -4.15 1.27 -10.37
C LEU A 126 -3.42 2.56 -9.98
N GLU A 127 -4.15 3.61 -9.60
CA GLU A 127 -3.61 4.86 -9.09
C GLU A 127 -2.86 4.64 -7.76
N GLY A 128 -3.50 3.98 -6.80
CA GLY A 128 -2.89 3.64 -5.51
C GLY A 128 -1.64 2.77 -5.65
N ARG A 129 -1.66 1.83 -6.60
CA ARG A 129 -0.50 0.99 -6.93
C ARG A 129 0.67 1.81 -7.50
N ALA A 130 0.39 2.66 -8.49
CA ALA A 130 1.41 3.51 -9.11
C ALA A 130 2.04 4.48 -8.10
N LEU A 131 1.23 4.98 -7.16
CA LEU A 131 1.72 5.76 -6.04
C LEU A 131 2.58 4.91 -5.09
N TRP A 132 2.13 3.70 -4.74
CA TRP A 132 2.88 2.81 -3.86
C TRP A 132 4.25 2.42 -4.44
N SER A 133 4.38 2.29 -5.76
CA SER A 133 5.63 1.91 -6.43
C SER A 133 6.58 3.08 -6.76
N GLY A 134 6.22 4.32 -6.42
CA GLY A 134 7.08 5.48 -6.67
C GLY A 134 7.25 5.81 -8.16
N GLY A 135 6.34 5.36 -9.02
CA GLY A 135 6.29 5.74 -10.44
C GLY A 135 7.25 5.02 -11.38
N ALA A 136 8.13 4.15 -10.87
CA ALA A 136 9.07 3.35 -11.68
C ALA A 136 8.66 1.87 -11.73
N ASP A 137 7.41 1.61 -12.10
CA ASP A 137 6.83 0.29 -11.98
C ASP A 137 6.72 -0.43 -13.33
N ALA A 138 7.71 -1.27 -13.61
CA ALA A 138 7.75 -2.08 -14.81
C ALA A 138 6.55 -3.04 -14.93
N ASP A 139 5.89 -3.36 -13.82
CA ASP A 139 4.75 -4.27 -13.77
C ASP A 139 3.41 -3.54 -13.92
N GLN A 140 3.34 -2.20 -13.85
CA GLN A 140 2.09 -1.44 -14.00
C GLN A 140 1.27 -1.85 -15.25
N PRO A 141 1.87 -2.03 -16.45
CA PRO A 141 1.13 -2.48 -17.62
C PRO A 141 0.48 -3.87 -17.46
N VAL A 142 1.04 -4.74 -16.61
CA VAL A 142 0.47 -6.06 -16.30
C VAL A 142 -0.84 -5.91 -15.52
N PHE A 143 -0.86 -5.01 -14.53
CA PHE A 143 -2.06 -4.75 -13.73
C PHE A 143 -3.13 -4.00 -14.53
N GLU A 144 -2.73 -3.04 -15.37
CA GLU A 144 -3.64 -2.37 -16.30
C GLU A 144 -4.29 -3.37 -17.26
N LYS A 145 -3.50 -4.29 -17.82
CA LYS A 145 -4.01 -5.37 -18.68
C LYS A 145 -4.96 -6.31 -17.92
N ALA A 146 -4.67 -6.63 -16.67
CA ALA A 146 -5.54 -7.46 -15.84
C ALA A 146 -6.88 -6.77 -15.57
N ALA A 147 -6.85 -5.49 -15.17
CA ALA A 147 -8.06 -4.69 -14.95
C ALA A 147 -8.88 -4.54 -16.24
N ALA A 148 -8.23 -4.30 -17.38
CA ALA A 148 -8.90 -4.25 -18.68
C ALA A 148 -9.53 -5.61 -19.05
N GLY A 149 -8.86 -6.72 -18.75
CA GLY A 149 -9.39 -8.06 -18.95
C GLY A 149 -10.65 -8.33 -18.10
N LEU A 150 -10.61 -7.97 -16.82
CA LEU A 150 -11.77 -8.10 -15.92
C LEU A 150 -12.96 -7.24 -16.38
N ASN A 151 -12.70 -6.03 -16.86
CA ASN A 151 -13.74 -5.16 -17.41
C ASN A 151 -14.32 -5.68 -18.74
N ALA A 152 -13.51 -6.34 -19.57
CA ALA A 152 -13.94 -6.86 -20.85
C ALA A 152 -14.64 -8.23 -20.78
N ASP A 153 -14.47 -8.97 -19.68
CA ASP A 153 -15.06 -10.30 -19.51
C ASP A 153 -16.56 -10.20 -19.20
N ALA A 154 -17.40 -10.39 -20.23
CA ALA A 154 -18.85 -10.31 -20.13
C ALA A 154 -19.46 -11.35 -19.16
N ASP A 155 -18.78 -12.48 -18.93
CA ASP A 155 -19.20 -13.52 -17.99
C ASP A 155 -18.53 -13.36 -16.61
N GLY A 156 -17.62 -12.38 -16.48
CA GLY A 156 -16.92 -12.07 -15.25
C GLY A 156 -17.79 -11.38 -14.20
N PRO A 157 -17.39 -11.43 -12.91
CA PRO A 157 -18.18 -10.88 -11.81
C PRO A 157 -18.41 -9.37 -11.95
N TRP A 158 -17.48 -8.62 -12.55
CA TRP A 158 -17.61 -7.17 -12.73
C TRP A 158 -18.73 -6.78 -13.69
N ASN A 159 -19.11 -7.70 -14.59
CA ASN A 159 -20.19 -7.48 -15.57
C ASN A 159 -21.47 -8.24 -15.21
N ARG A 160 -21.40 -9.28 -14.36
CA ARG A 160 -22.57 -10.06 -13.92
C ARG A 160 -23.18 -9.62 -12.60
N LEU A 161 -22.39 -9.04 -11.70
CA LEU A 161 -22.85 -8.62 -10.39
C LEU A 161 -23.01 -7.10 -10.34
N PRO A 162 -24.15 -6.59 -9.85
CA PRO A 162 -24.29 -5.17 -9.60
C PRO A 162 -23.25 -4.71 -8.58
N TRP A 163 -22.74 -3.48 -8.73
CA TRP A 163 -21.76 -2.92 -7.81
C TRP A 163 -22.33 -2.81 -6.38
N ASP A 164 -23.59 -2.39 -6.27
CA ASP A 164 -24.36 -2.19 -5.05
C ASP A 164 -25.03 -3.47 -4.52
N LEU A 165 -24.44 -4.64 -4.81
CA LEU A 165 -24.89 -5.90 -4.26
C LEU A 165 -24.94 -5.82 -2.71
N PRO A 166 -26.04 -6.23 -2.06
CA PRO A 166 -26.13 -6.25 -0.60
C PRO A 166 -25.02 -7.11 0.01
N LEU A 167 -24.18 -6.49 0.83
CA LEU A 167 -23.09 -7.17 1.54
C LEU A 167 -23.55 -7.53 2.94
N GLU A 168 -24.13 -8.72 3.09
CA GLU A 168 -24.62 -9.28 4.36
C GLU A 168 -23.85 -10.55 4.74
N LYS A 169 -23.96 -10.97 6.00
CA LYS A 169 -23.40 -12.26 6.43
C LYS A 169 -24.38 -13.37 6.02
N ASP A 170 -23.95 -14.26 5.12
CA ASP A 170 -24.76 -15.37 4.59
C ASP A 170 -24.10 -16.75 4.73
N TRP A 171 -22.98 -16.82 5.46
CA TRP A 171 -22.27 -18.07 5.83
C TRP A 171 -22.58 -18.49 7.27
#